data_AF-X0VWV3-F1
#
_entry.id   AF-X0VWV3-F1
#
_cell.length_a   1.000
_cell.length_b   1.000
_cell.length_c   1.000
_cell.angle_alpha   90.00
_cell.angle_beta   90.00
_cell.angle_gamma   90.00
#
_symmetry.space_group_name_H-M   'P 1'
#
loop_
_entity.id
_entity.type
_entity.pdbx_description
1 polymer ?
#
loop_
_entity_poly.entity_id
_entity_poly.type
_entity_poly.pdbx_seq_one_letter_code
_entity_poly.pdbx_strand_id
1 'polypeptide(L)'
;LSSKKFNNIVCKNKTFWMNKLIHDYQVHNLPKGHTYKSYYKHINEKLKNVNKLLMDSSKEGNLDLVRLALEKGADIYAQNDKALRKSSRNGHLQIVKYLVDKGANIHAKNDEALRWASENGHLQIVKYLVEKGADIHAYNDDALRWASRNGYLQIVKYLVDKGADIHAYNDWALISASENGHLQIVKYLVDKGADIHAENDWALISASSNGHLQIVKYLVDKGADIHAENDYALRWASRNGHIQIVKYLVDKGANIHAKNGYALRLA
;
A
#
# COMPACT_ATOMS: atom_id res chain seq x y z
N LEU A 1 -3.79 -1.27 -22.70
CA LEU A 1 -4.83 -2.01 -23.46
C LEU A 1 -6.10 -1.16 -23.49
N SER A 2 -6.68 -0.88 -24.66
CA SER A 2 -7.82 0.07 -24.76
C SER A 2 -9.07 -0.41 -24.03
N SER A 3 -9.87 0.50 -23.45
CA SER A 3 -11.09 0.18 -22.68
C SER A 3 -12.12 -0.66 -23.46
N LYS A 4 -12.07 -0.62 -24.80
CA LYS A 4 -12.88 -1.48 -25.68
C LYS A 4 -12.51 -2.96 -25.59
N LYS A 5 -11.22 -3.31 -25.40
CA LYS A 5 -10.79 -4.71 -25.19
C LYS A 5 -11.20 -5.21 -23.80
N PHE A 6 -11.16 -4.34 -22.79
CA PHE A 6 -11.57 -4.61 -21.41
C PHE A 6 -13.07 -4.94 -21.30
N ASN A 7 -13.94 -4.11 -21.88
CA ASN A 7 -15.38 -4.38 -21.92
C ASN A 7 -15.73 -5.66 -22.68
N ASN A 8 -14.99 -5.98 -23.76
CA ASN A 8 -15.23 -7.20 -24.53
C ASN A 8 -14.93 -8.49 -23.76
N ILE A 9 -13.91 -8.50 -22.89
CA ILE A 9 -13.56 -9.69 -22.08
C ILE A 9 -14.54 -9.87 -20.92
N VAL A 10 -14.92 -8.78 -20.24
CA VAL A 10 -15.95 -8.79 -19.19
C VAL A 10 -17.30 -9.24 -19.76
N CYS A 11 -17.67 -8.74 -20.94
CA CYS A 11 -18.84 -9.22 -21.67
C CYS A 11 -18.68 -10.71 -22.01
N LYS A 12 -17.58 -11.16 -22.61
CA LYS A 12 -17.38 -12.57 -22.98
C LYS A 12 -17.47 -13.55 -21.81
N ASN A 13 -16.92 -13.24 -20.63
CA ASN A 13 -17.01 -14.12 -19.46
C ASN A 13 -18.40 -14.12 -18.81
N LYS A 14 -19.08 -12.96 -18.75
CA LYS A 14 -20.51 -12.93 -18.41
C LYS A 14 -21.30 -13.78 -19.39
N THR A 15 -21.05 -13.62 -20.69
CA THR A 15 -21.73 -14.35 -21.77
C THR A 15 -21.42 -15.84 -21.72
N PHE A 16 -20.23 -16.28 -21.29
CA PHE A 16 -19.90 -17.70 -21.15
C PHE A 16 -20.74 -18.36 -20.05
N TRP A 17 -20.85 -17.74 -18.87
CA TRP A 17 -21.71 -18.27 -17.80
C TRP A 17 -23.19 -18.12 -18.13
N MET A 18 -23.59 -17.04 -18.81
CA MET A 18 -24.96 -16.85 -19.30
C MET A 18 -25.31 -17.86 -20.39
N ASN A 19 -24.38 -18.20 -21.29
CA ASN A 19 -24.55 -19.22 -22.32
C ASN A 19 -24.49 -20.63 -21.74
N LYS A 20 -23.70 -20.87 -20.69
CA LYS A 20 -23.73 -22.12 -19.93
C LYS A 20 -25.05 -22.27 -19.15
N LEU A 21 -25.57 -21.18 -18.58
CA LEU A 21 -26.90 -21.08 -17.99
C LEU A 21 -28.00 -21.38 -19.02
N ILE A 22 -27.89 -20.82 -20.23
CA ILE A 22 -28.83 -21.06 -21.35
C ILE A 22 -28.70 -22.51 -21.87
N HIS A 23 -27.48 -23.04 -21.97
CA HIS A 23 -27.22 -24.41 -22.40
C HIS A 23 -27.72 -25.43 -21.37
N ASP A 24 -27.42 -25.25 -20.09
CA ASP A 24 -27.91 -26.12 -19.01
C ASP A 24 -29.45 -26.03 -18.89
N TYR A 25 -30.05 -24.86 -19.20
CA TYR A 25 -31.51 -24.70 -19.33
C TYR A 25 -32.10 -25.45 -20.52
N GLN A 26 -31.44 -25.40 -21.68
CA GLN A 26 -31.86 -26.09 -22.91
C GLN A 26 -31.70 -27.62 -22.81
N VAL A 27 -30.71 -28.11 -22.07
CA VAL A 27 -30.37 -29.54 -21.99
C VAL A 27 -31.08 -30.27 -20.85
N HIS A 28 -31.34 -29.62 -19.70
CA HIS A 28 -31.76 -30.33 -18.47
C HIS A 28 -33.21 -30.09 -18.02
N ASN A 29 -34.04 -29.44 -18.85
CA ASN A 29 -35.51 -29.36 -18.73
C ASN A 29 -36.00 -29.48 -17.27
N LEU A 30 -35.96 -28.35 -16.53
CA LEU A 30 -36.16 -28.22 -15.08
C LEU A 30 -36.91 -29.40 -14.42
N PRO A 31 -36.36 -30.01 -13.34
CA PRO A 31 -37.16 -30.92 -12.53
C PRO A 31 -38.40 -30.17 -12.03
N LYS A 32 -39.59 -30.66 -12.41
CA LYS A 32 -40.89 -30.11 -12.05
C LYS A 32 -40.93 -29.87 -10.52
N GLY A 33 -40.84 -28.61 -10.09
CA GLY A 33 -40.96 -28.24 -8.67
C GLY A 33 -40.05 -27.12 -8.17
N HIS A 34 -38.94 -26.79 -8.85
CA HIS A 34 -38.06 -25.70 -8.41
C HIS A 34 -38.43 -24.35 -9.07
N THR A 35 -38.83 -23.36 -8.28
CA THR A 35 -39.04 -21.99 -8.76
C THR A 35 -37.70 -21.36 -9.16
N TYR A 36 -37.72 -20.50 -10.18
CA TYR A 36 -36.56 -19.75 -10.69
C TYR A 36 -35.71 -19.12 -9.58
N LYS A 37 -36.36 -18.65 -8.51
CA LYS A 37 -35.75 -18.07 -7.29
C LYS A 37 -34.87 -19.05 -6.51
N SER A 38 -35.27 -20.32 -6.41
CA SER A 38 -34.51 -21.37 -5.70
C SER A 38 -33.24 -21.78 -6.46
N TYR A 39 -33.35 -21.92 -7.79
CA TYR A 39 -32.22 -22.25 -8.66
C TYR A 39 -31.17 -21.12 -8.70
N TYR A 40 -31.62 -19.85 -8.85
CA TYR A 40 -30.73 -18.69 -8.77
C TYR A 40 -30.00 -18.57 -7.43
N LYS A 41 -30.71 -18.86 -6.32
CA LYS A 41 -30.11 -18.85 -4.99
C LYS A 41 -28.99 -19.89 -4.88
N HIS A 42 -29.23 -21.11 -5.35
CA HIS A 42 -28.24 -22.21 -5.32
C HIS A 42 -26.99 -21.89 -6.14
N ILE A 43 -27.16 -21.34 -7.36
CA ILE A 43 -26.03 -20.92 -8.21
C ILE A 43 -25.23 -19.81 -7.53
N ASN A 44 -25.90 -18.80 -6.96
CA ASN A 44 -25.23 -17.71 -6.26
C ASN A 44 -24.45 -18.22 -5.03
N GLU A 45 -24.99 -19.18 -4.28
CA GLU A 45 -24.28 -19.83 -3.16
C GLU A 45 -23.05 -20.60 -3.64
N LYS A 46 -23.17 -21.38 -4.73
CA LYS A 46 -22.06 -22.10 -5.33
C LYS A 46 -20.96 -21.15 -5.83
N LEU A 47 -21.33 -20.07 -6.54
CA LEU A 47 -20.42 -19.03 -7.01
C LEU A 47 -19.73 -18.30 -5.85
N LYS A 48 -20.48 -17.97 -4.79
CA LYS A 48 -19.93 -17.37 -3.57
C LYS A 48 -18.88 -18.28 -2.93
N ASN A 49 -19.12 -19.59 -2.93
CA ASN A 49 -18.19 -20.57 -2.37
C ASN A 49 -16.90 -20.70 -3.20
N VAL A 50 -16.97 -20.78 -4.53
CA VAL A 50 -15.76 -20.86 -5.37
C VAL A 50 -14.97 -19.55 -5.42
N ASN A 51 -15.64 -18.40 -5.39
CA ASN A 51 -14.96 -17.09 -5.26
C ASN A 51 -14.26 -16.97 -3.92
N LYS A 52 -14.89 -17.45 -2.84
CA LYS A 52 -14.26 -17.50 -1.52
C LYS A 52 -13.02 -18.40 -1.54
N LEU A 53 -13.12 -19.60 -2.13
CA LEU A 53 -11.98 -20.49 -2.29
C LEU A 53 -10.82 -19.82 -3.04
N LEU A 54 -11.11 -19.11 -4.14
CA LEU A 54 -10.09 -18.35 -4.89
C LEU A 54 -9.39 -17.31 -4.01
N MET A 55 -10.15 -16.54 -3.23
CA MET A 55 -9.61 -15.49 -2.37
C MET A 55 -8.78 -16.05 -1.20
N ASP A 56 -9.27 -17.10 -0.55
CA ASP A 56 -8.61 -17.71 0.61
C ASP A 56 -7.33 -18.43 0.18
N SER A 57 -7.38 -19.24 -0.89
CA SER A 57 -6.17 -19.86 -1.46
C SER A 57 -5.14 -18.85 -1.97
N SER A 58 -5.59 -17.73 -2.56
CA SER A 58 -4.69 -16.63 -2.97
C SER A 58 -4.03 -15.94 -1.79
N LYS A 59 -4.71 -15.85 -0.64
CA LYS A 59 -4.15 -15.30 0.60
C LYS A 59 -3.14 -16.26 1.24
N GLU A 60 -3.45 -17.55 1.23
CA GLU A 60 -2.65 -18.61 1.87
C GLU A 60 -1.44 -19.04 1.04
N GLY A 61 -1.42 -18.74 -0.27
CA GLY A 61 -0.30 -19.08 -1.13
C GLY A 61 -0.45 -20.40 -1.87
N ASN A 62 -1.65 -21.00 -1.87
CA ASN A 62 -1.88 -22.30 -2.50
C ASN A 62 -2.26 -22.13 -3.98
N LEU A 63 -1.25 -22.16 -4.86
CA LEU A 63 -1.43 -21.97 -6.30
C LEU A 63 -2.32 -23.05 -6.94
N ASP A 64 -2.28 -24.29 -6.45
CA ASP A 64 -3.09 -25.38 -7.01
C ASP A 64 -4.57 -25.20 -6.69
N LEU A 65 -4.91 -24.73 -5.48
CA LEU A 65 -6.29 -24.35 -5.15
C LEU A 65 -6.74 -23.10 -5.91
N VAL A 66 -5.84 -22.15 -6.18
CA VAL A 66 -6.16 -21.00 -7.05
C VAL A 66 -6.51 -21.47 -8.47
N ARG A 67 -5.72 -22.38 -9.05
CA ARG A 67 -5.98 -22.99 -10.36
C ARG A 67 -7.31 -23.73 -10.37
N LEU A 68 -7.52 -24.62 -9.40
CA LEU A 68 -8.77 -25.37 -9.24
C LEU A 68 -9.98 -24.44 -9.10
N ALA A 69 -9.88 -23.38 -8.31
CA ALA A 69 -10.98 -22.43 -8.14
C ALA A 69 -11.36 -21.76 -9.48
N LEU A 70 -10.37 -21.32 -10.28
CA LEU A 70 -10.63 -20.75 -11.60
C LEU A 70 -11.19 -21.79 -12.59
N GLU A 71 -10.69 -23.04 -12.57
CA GLU A 71 -11.24 -24.15 -13.37
C GLU A 71 -12.70 -24.46 -13.00
N LYS A 72 -13.05 -24.36 -11.71
CA LYS A 72 -14.42 -24.53 -11.21
C LYS A 72 -15.30 -23.30 -11.43
N GLY A 73 -14.76 -22.23 -12.04
CA GLY A 73 -15.53 -21.07 -12.45
C GLY A 73 -15.51 -19.88 -11.51
N ALA A 74 -14.53 -19.79 -10.62
CA ALA A 74 -14.36 -18.60 -9.80
C ALA A 74 -14.15 -17.36 -10.71
N ASP A 75 -14.86 -16.29 -10.37
CA ASP A 75 -14.72 -14.99 -11.01
C ASP A 75 -13.45 -14.30 -10.49
N ILE A 76 -12.47 -14.15 -11.38
CA ILE A 76 -11.19 -13.49 -11.08
C ILE A 76 -11.37 -12.03 -10.62
N TYR A 77 -12.46 -11.38 -11.05
CA TYR A 77 -12.79 -9.99 -10.73
C TYR A 77 -13.58 -9.85 -9.42
N ALA A 78 -13.89 -10.96 -8.75
CA ALA A 78 -14.73 -10.97 -7.55
C ALA A 78 -14.20 -10.01 -6.47
N GLN A 79 -15.11 -9.18 -5.95
CA GLN A 79 -14.82 -8.16 -4.94
C GLN A 79 -13.70 -7.19 -5.32
N ASN A 80 -13.61 -6.77 -6.59
CA ASN A 80 -12.53 -5.93 -7.13
C ASN A 80 -11.19 -6.67 -7.00
N ASP A 81 -11.06 -7.78 -7.72
CA ASP A 81 -9.82 -8.54 -7.88
C ASP A 81 -9.16 -8.87 -6.54
N LYS A 82 -9.98 -9.23 -5.54
CA LYS A 82 -9.52 -9.42 -4.16
C LYS A 82 -8.49 -10.54 -4.04
N ALA A 83 -8.54 -11.53 -4.93
CA ALA A 83 -7.54 -12.58 -5.05
C ALA A 83 -6.14 -12.01 -5.39
N LEU A 84 -6.05 -11.12 -6.37
CA LEU A 84 -4.81 -10.44 -6.76
C LEU A 84 -4.28 -9.56 -5.61
N ARG A 85 -5.17 -8.78 -4.99
CA ARG A 85 -4.78 -7.93 -3.86
C ARG A 85 -4.27 -8.78 -2.68
N LYS A 86 -4.98 -9.85 -2.29
CA LYS A 86 -4.57 -10.71 -1.18
C LYS A 86 -3.26 -11.44 -1.43
N SER A 87 -3.03 -11.99 -2.62
CA SER A 87 -1.75 -12.60 -2.97
C SER A 87 -0.60 -11.59 -2.97
N SER A 88 -0.85 -10.35 -3.44
CA SER A 88 0.14 -9.27 -3.41
C SER A 88 0.52 -8.86 -1.99
N ARG A 89 -0.46 -8.71 -1.10
CA ARG A 89 -0.24 -8.40 0.32
C ARG A 89 0.58 -9.45 1.06
N ASN A 90 0.38 -10.73 0.74
CA ASN A 90 1.02 -11.85 1.45
C ASN A 90 2.29 -12.38 0.75
N GLY A 91 2.76 -11.75 -0.31
CA GLY A 91 4.05 -12.08 -0.92
C GLY A 91 4.02 -13.25 -1.91
N HIS A 92 2.84 -13.67 -2.37
CA HIS A 92 2.69 -14.86 -3.22
C HIS A 92 2.91 -14.54 -4.71
N LEU A 93 4.15 -14.26 -5.09
CA LEU A 93 4.52 -13.81 -6.44
C LEU A 93 4.01 -14.74 -7.56
N GLN A 94 4.08 -16.06 -7.38
CA GLN A 94 3.62 -17.00 -8.40
C GLN A 94 2.12 -16.89 -8.67
N ILE A 95 1.32 -16.67 -7.62
CA ILE A 95 -0.12 -16.44 -7.74
C ILE A 95 -0.40 -15.08 -8.36
N VAL A 96 0.33 -14.02 -7.97
CA VAL A 96 0.19 -12.69 -8.60
C VAL A 96 0.43 -12.78 -10.10
N LYS A 97 1.54 -13.41 -10.52
CA LYS A 97 1.86 -13.62 -11.94
C LYS A 97 0.75 -14.37 -12.65
N TYR A 98 0.34 -15.51 -12.10
CA TYR A 98 -0.72 -16.34 -12.67
C TYR A 98 -2.06 -15.61 -12.82
N LEU A 99 -2.49 -14.86 -11.80
CA LEU A 99 -3.74 -14.09 -11.84
C LEU A 99 -3.68 -12.97 -12.88
N VAL A 100 -2.56 -12.24 -12.96
CA VAL A 100 -2.35 -11.19 -13.98
C VAL A 100 -2.34 -11.80 -15.39
N ASP A 101 -1.70 -12.95 -15.60
CA ASP A 101 -1.70 -13.66 -16.88
C ASP A 101 -3.09 -14.18 -17.27
N LYS A 102 -3.94 -14.48 -16.29
CA LYS A 102 -5.37 -14.81 -16.47
C LYS A 102 -6.29 -13.58 -16.63
N GLY A 103 -5.73 -12.38 -16.58
CA GLY A 103 -6.44 -11.13 -16.86
C GLY A 103 -7.01 -10.42 -15.64
N ALA A 104 -6.52 -10.70 -14.42
CA ALA A 104 -6.87 -9.91 -13.23
C ALA A 104 -6.56 -8.42 -13.47
N ASN A 105 -7.45 -7.55 -13.01
CA ASN A 105 -7.31 -6.11 -13.15
C ASN A 105 -6.34 -5.56 -12.09
N ILE A 106 -5.15 -5.16 -12.54
CA ILE A 106 -4.11 -4.55 -11.71
C ILE A 106 -4.59 -3.23 -11.07
N HIS A 107 -5.46 -2.49 -11.74
CA HIS A 107 -5.95 -1.18 -11.31
C HIS A 107 -7.13 -1.24 -10.33
N ALA A 108 -7.50 -2.43 -9.86
CA ALA A 108 -8.58 -2.58 -8.90
C ALA A 108 -8.29 -1.80 -7.60
N LYS A 109 -9.26 -0.98 -7.18
CA LYS A 109 -9.18 -0.16 -5.95
C LYS A 109 -7.97 0.80 -5.91
N ASN A 110 -7.69 1.47 -7.04
CA ASN A 110 -6.53 2.36 -7.21
C ASN A 110 -5.23 1.60 -6.91
N ASP A 111 -4.96 0.61 -7.74
CA ASP A 111 -3.72 -0.18 -7.74
C ASP A 111 -3.35 -0.73 -6.36
N GLU A 112 -4.36 -1.14 -5.57
CA GLU A 112 -4.17 -1.59 -4.19
C GLU A 112 -3.27 -2.82 -4.07
N ALA A 113 -3.17 -3.62 -5.15
CA ALA A 113 -2.20 -4.70 -5.22
C ALA A 113 -0.75 -4.19 -5.12
N LEU A 114 -0.41 -3.11 -5.83
CA LEU A 114 0.91 -2.46 -5.76
C LEU A 114 1.12 -1.82 -4.39
N ARG A 115 0.12 -1.11 -3.87
CA ARG A 115 0.19 -0.45 -2.57
C ARG A 115 0.39 -1.45 -1.43
N TRP A 116 -0.36 -2.55 -1.39
CA TRP A 116 -0.18 -3.60 -0.37
C TRP A 116 1.12 -4.37 -0.53
N ALA A 117 1.60 -4.63 -1.75
CA ALA A 117 2.92 -5.22 -1.94
C ALA A 117 4.04 -4.32 -1.38
N SER A 118 3.91 -3.00 -1.57
CA SER A 118 4.86 -2.01 -1.05
C SER A 118 4.79 -1.88 0.47
N GLU A 119 3.58 -1.85 1.04
CA GLU A 119 3.32 -1.83 2.49
C GLU A 119 3.87 -3.06 3.22
N ASN A 120 3.97 -4.21 2.55
CA ASN A 120 4.39 -5.47 3.17
C ASN A 120 5.78 -5.95 2.70
N GLY A 121 6.54 -5.12 1.97
CA GLY A 121 7.94 -5.39 1.67
C GLY A 121 8.20 -6.35 0.51
N HIS A 122 7.20 -6.63 -0.33
CA HIS A 122 7.29 -7.62 -1.41
C HIS A 122 7.88 -7.05 -2.69
N LEU A 123 9.17 -6.72 -2.67
CA LEU A 123 9.88 -6.04 -3.78
C LEU A 123 9.66 -6.72 -5.14
N GLN A 124 9.70 -8.05 -5.21
CA GLN A 124 9.53 -8.76 -6.48
C GLN A 124 8.12 -8.61 -7.07
N ILE A 125 7.11 -8.46 -6.20
CA ILE A 125 5.73 -8.19 -6.63
C ILE A 125 5.59 -6.73 -7.06
N VAL A 126 6.19 -5.79 -6.32
CA VAL A 126 6.23 -4.37 -6.72
C VAL A 126 6.83 -4.21 -8.11
N LYS A 127 8.01 -4.80 -8.36
CA LYS A 127 8.68 -4.77 -9.66
C LYS A 127 7.76 -5.30 -10.76
N TYR A 128 7.22 -6.51 -10.56
CA TYR A 128 6.34 -7.15 -11.53
C TYR A 128 5.08 -6.32 -11.84
N LEU A 129 4.40 -5.77 -10.82
CA LEU A 129 3.19 -4.99 -11.04
C LEU A 129 3.48 -3.68 -11.79
N VAL A 130 4.57 -2.99 -11.45
CA VAL A 130 5.02 -1.78 -12.18
C VAL A 130 5.38 -2.12 -13.64
N GLU A 131 6.09 -3.22 -13.89
CA GLU A 131 6.40 -3.70 -15.25
C GLU A 131 5.15 -4.04 -16.06
N LYS A 132 4.07 -4.46 -15.39
CA LYS A 132 2.76 -4.73 -16.00
C LYS A 132 1.88 -3.49 -16.12
N GLY A 133 2.38 -2.32 -15.73
CA GLY A 133 1.72 -1.04 -15.91
C GLY A 133 0.85 -0.59 -14.75
N ALA A 134 1.07 -1.10 -13.52
CA ALA A 134 0.45 -0.53 -12.33
C ALA A 134 0.77 0.97 -12.20
N ASP A 135 -0.21 1.76 -11.78
CA ASP A 135 -0.05 3.20 -11.57
C ASP A 135 0.70 3.47 -10.25
N ILE A 136 1.92 3.99 -10.37
CA ILE A 136 2.78 4.35 -9.23
C ILE A 136 2.18 5.54 -8.44
N HIS A 137 1.44 6.42 -9.12
CA HIS A 137 0.87 7.64 -8.54
C HIS A 137 -0.48 7.42 -7.85
N ALA A 138 -0.96 6.17 -7.83
CA ALA A 138 -2.23 5.83 -7.22
C ALA A 138 -2.30 6.28 -5.75
N TYR A 139 -3.35 7.06 -5.44
CA TYR A 139 -3.63 7.58 -4.10
C TYR A 139 -2.51 8.46 -3.52
N ASN A 140 -1.93 9.34 -4.35
CA ASN A 140 -0.82 10.24 -4.03
C ASN A 140 0.43 9.44 -3.63
N ASP A 141 0.92 8.64 -4.57
CA ASP A 141 2.16 7.84 -4.45
C ASP A 141 2.21 6.99 -3.18
N ASP A 142 1.05 6.44 -2.82
CA ASP A 142 0.84 5.75 -1.56
C ASP A 142 1.81 4.57 -1.42
N ALA A 143 2.12 3.88 -2.51
CA ALA A 143 3.13 2.82 -2.56
C ALA A 143 4.50 3.28 -2.02
N LEU A 144 4.96 4.48 -2.41
CA LEU A 144 6.20 5.08 -1.92
C LEU A 144 6.08 5.40 -0.43
N ARG A 145 4.98 6.05 -0.02
CA ARG A 145 4.74 6.41 1.39
C ARG A 145 4.72 5.19 2.31
N TRP A 146 4.01 4.13 1.94
CA TRP A 146 3.93 2.88 2.71
C TRP A 146 5.29 2.17 2.78
N ALA A 147 6.06 2.14 1.69
CA ALA A 147 7.40 1.58 1.70
C ALA A 147 8.35 2.36 2.62
N SER A 148 8.26 3.70 2.59
CA SER A 148 9.05 4.60 3.44
C SER A 148 8.70 4.44 4.92
N ARG A 149 7.40 4.38 5.25
CA ARG A 149 6.91 4.15 6.61
C ARG A 149 7.40 2.82 7.21
N ASN A 150 7.43 1.76 6.41
CA ASN A 150 7.77 0.41 6.86
C ASN A 150 9.26 0.04 6.68
N GLY A 151 10.11 0.96 6.21
CA GLY A 151 11.56 0.73 6.18
C GLY A 151 12.07 -0.06 4.98
N TYR A 152 11.27 -0.20 3.91
CA TYR A 152 11.65 -0.99 2.74
C TYR A 152 12.46 -0.18 1.72
N LEU A 153 13.72 0.13 2.07
CA LEU A 153 14.62 0.96 1.26
C LEU A 153 14.72 0.53 -0.21
N GLN A 154 14.78 -0.78 -0.48
CA GLN A 154 14.89 -1.27 -1.86
C GLN A 154 13.62 -1.01 -2.69
N ILE A 155 12.45 -0.98 -2.06
CA ILE A 155 11.19 -0.61 -2.70
C ILE A 155 11.16 0.90 -2.93
N VAL A 156 11.53 1.70 -1.93
CA VAL A 156 11.63 3.16 -2.06
C VAL A 156 12.54 3.55 -3.22
N LYS A 157 13.76 2.99 -3.29
CA LYS A 157 14.69 3.22 -4.39
C LYS A 157 14.08 2.89 -5.74
N TYR A 158 13.51 1.69 -5.86
CA TYR A 158 12.89 1.24 -7.09
C TYR A 158 11.73 2.14 -7.55
N LEU A 159 10.84 2.54 -6.64
CA LEU A 159 9.70 3.40 -6.98
C LEU A 159 10.15 4.80 -7.42
N VAL A 160 11.10 5.41 -6.70
CA VAL A 160 11.70 6.70 -7.09
C VAL A 160 12.41 6.60 -8.44
N ASP A 161 13.17 5.53 -8.69
CA ASP A 161 13.83 5.30 -9.99
C ASP A 161 12.81 5.07 -11.14
N LYS A 162 11.57 4.69 -10.81
CA LYS A 162 10.46 4.55 -11.75
C LYS A 162 9.58 5.80 -11.86
N GLY A 163 9.96 6.88 -11.18
CA GLY A 163 9.32 8.19 -11.30
C GLY A 163 8.23 8.46 -10.27
N ALA A 164 8.19 7.74 -9.14
CA ALA A 164 7.34 8.12 -8.02
C ALA A 164 7.65 9.55 -7.55
N ASP A 165 6.60 10.34 -7.28
CA ASP A 165 6.71 11.71 -6.80
C ASP A 165 7.06 11.73 -5.31
N ILE A 166 8.26 12.23 -5.00
CA ILE A 166 8.75 12.37 -3.63
C ILE A 166 7.96 13.42 -2.85
N HIS A 167 7.42 14.43 -3.54
CA HIS A 167 6.68 15.55 -2.95
C HIS A 167 5.20 15.24 -2.75
N ALA A 168 4.75 14.05 -3.15
CA ALA A 168 3.37 13.65 -3.01
C ALA A 168 2.90 13.72 -1.55
N TYR A 169 1.77 14.40 -1.35
CA TYR A 169 1.16 14.61 -0.02
C TYR A 169 2.12 15.31 0.96
N ASN A 170 2.81 16.36 0.49
CA ASN A 170 3.72 17.20 1.28
C ASN A 170 4.89 16.38 1.87
N ASP A 171 5.63 15.72 0.98
CA ASP A 171 6.84 14.94 1.30
C ASP A 171 6.60 13.89 2.42
N TRP A 172 5.39 13.33 2.49
CA TRP A 172 5.00 12.42 3.57
C TRP A 172 5.84 11.14 3.63
N ALA A 173 6.49 10.78 2.52
CA ALA A 173 7.49 9.71 2.50
C ALA A 173 8.67 10.01 3.44
N LEU A 174 9.19 11.25 3.43
CA LEU A 174 10.26 11.70 4.32
C LEU A 174 9.77 11.77 5.76
N ILE A 175 8.57 12.34 5.98
CA ILE A 175 7.95 12.46 7.30
C ILE A 175 7.76 11.06 7.93
N SER A 176 7.14 10.13 7.21
CA SER A 176 6.87 8.77 7.71
C SER A 176 8.15 7.99 7.98
N ALA A 177 9.17 8.13 7.12
CA ALA A 177 10.48 7.49 7.37
C ALA A 177 11.15 8.06 8.63
N SER A 178 11.01 9.37 8.86
CA SER A 178 11.56 10.07 10.03
C SER A 178 10.84 9.67 11.32
N GLU A 179 9.51 9.59 11.29
CA GLU A 179 8.68 9.13 12.40
C GLU A 179 9.01 7.69 12.83
N ASN A 180 9.28 6.81 11.86
CA ASN A 180 9.49 5.37 12.10
C ASN A 180 10.98 4.97 12.22
N GLY A 181 11.90 5.92 12.21
CA GLY A 181 13.32 5.64 12.51
C GLY A 181 14.15 5.12 11.34
N HIS A 182 13.68 5.25 10.10
CA HIS A 182 14.33 4.69 8.91
C HIS A 182 15.39 5.62 8.32
N LEU A 183 16.50 5.82 9.05
CA LEU A 183 17.57 6.78 8.67
C LEU A 183 18.06 6.62 7.23
N GLN A 184 18.23 5.39 6.73
CA GLN A 184 18.72 5.17 5.37
C GLN A 184 17.73 5.63 4.30
N ILE A 185 16.42 5.59 4.59
CA ILE A 185 15.38 6.11 3.71
C ILE A 185 15.35 7.63 3.79
N VAL A 186 15.43 8.21 5.00
CA VAL A 186 15.52 9.67 5.19
C VAL A 186 16.68 10.24 4.38
N LYS A 187 17.88 9.66 4.53
CA LYS A 187 19.07 10.08 3.76
C LYS A 187 18.83 10.01 2.26
N TYR A 188 18.31 8.88 1.79
CA TYR A 188 18.03 8.68 0.37
C TYR A 188 17.03 9.69 -0.19
N LEU A 189 15.92 9.96 0.52
CA LEU A 189 14.89 10.89 0.08
C LEU A 189 15.42 12.34 0.05
N VAL A 190 16.15 12.77 1.09
CA VAL A 190 16.79 14.09 1.11
C VAL A 190 17.83 14.22 -0.01
N ASP A 191 18.65 13.20 -0.25
CA ASP A 191 19.62 13.21 -1.36
C ASP A 191 18.94 13.23 -2.74
N LYS A 192 17.66 12.82 -2.82
CA LYS A 192 16.82 12.89 -4.02
C LYS A 192 15.98 14.17 -4.11
N GLY A 193 16.13 15.09 -3.16
CA GLY A 193 15.50 16.41 -3.19
C GLY A 193 14.20 16.54 -2.41
N ALA A 194 13.88 15.61 -1.50
CA ALA A 194 12.74 15.78 -0.59
C ALA A 194 12.87 17.09 0.20
N ASP A 195 11.76 17.81 0.37
CA ASP A 195 11.69 19.05 1.12
C ASP A 195 11.70 18.77 2.63
N ILE A 196 12.79 19.18 3.28
CA ILE A 196 12.97 19.04 4.73
C ILE A 196 12.00 19.92 5.51
N HIS A 197 11.56 21.05 4.92
CA HIS A 197 10.69 22.03 5.54
C HIS A 197 9.20 21.73 5.36
N ALA A 198 8.86 20.64 4.65
CA ALA A 198 7.48 20.23 4.44
C ALA A 198 6.71 20.07 5.76
N GLU A 199 5.47 20.57 5.78
CA GLU A 199 4.59 20.58 6.96
C GLU A 199 5.24 21.23 8.19
N ASN A 200 5.97 22.34 8.01
CA ASN A 200 6.69 23.06 9.08
C ASN A 200 7.73 22.17 9.77
N ASP A 201 8.64 21.60 8.99
CA ASP A 201 9.73 20.73 9.45
C ASP A 201 9.22 19.50 10.23
N TRP A 202 8.05 18.96 9.85
CA TRP A 202 7.41 17.86 10.57
C TRP A 202 8.25 16.58 10.62
N ALA A 203 9.17 16.40 9.67
CA ALA A 203 10.16 15.33 9.70
C ALA A 203 11.06 15.41 10.95
N LEU A 204 11.56 16.61 11.28
CA LEU A 204 12.36 16.86 12.48
C LEU A 204 11.52 16.69 13.75
N ILE A 205 10.30 17.22 13.75
CA ILE A 205 9.37 17.13 14.88
C ILE A 205 9.03 15.65 15.17
N SER A 206 8.67 14.89 14.15
CA SER A 206 8.33 13.46 14.27
C SER A 206 9.51 12.61 14.73
N ALA A 207 10.71 12.84 14.18
CA ALA A 207 11.91 12.14 14.62
C ALA A 207 12.26 12.45 16.09
N SER A 208 12.09 13.71 16.50
CA SER A 208 12.33 14.18 17.87
C SER A 208 11.33 13.58 18.85
N SER A 209 10.06 13.55 18.48
CA SER A 209 8.97 12.96 19.28
C SER A 209 9.10 11.45 19.46
N ASN A 210 9.73 10.75 18.53
CA ASN A 210 9.86 9.28 18.57
C ASN A 210 11.26 8.79 18.99
N GLY A 211 12.16 9.69 19.38
CA GLY A 211 13.46 9.30 19.95
C GLY A 211 14.56 8.97 18.94
N HIS A 212 14.38 9.33 17.66
CA HIS A 212 15.31 8.98 16.58
C HIS A 212 16.48 9.95 16.45
N LEU A 213 17.38 9.97 17.44
CA LEU A 213 18.49 10.94 17.54
C LEU A 213 19.34 11.05 16.27
N GLN A 214 19.63 9.94 15.59
CA GLN A 214 20.46 9.96 14.37
C GLN A 214 19.76 10.67 13.21
N ILE A 215 18.42 10.58 13.13
CA ILE A 215 17.62 11.30 12.14
C ILE A 215 17.57 12.78 12.50
N VAL A 216 17.33 13.11 13.78
CA VAL A 216 17.35 14.50 14.27
C VAL A 216 18.67 15.18 13.91
N LYS A 217 19.81 14.54 14.22
CA LYS A 217 21.14 15.06 13.88
C LYS A 217 21.27 15.32 12.39
N TYR A 218 20.92 14.32 11.58
CA TYR A 218 21.01 14.43 10.13
C TYR A 218 20.13 15.56 9.55
N LEU A 219 18.88 15.68 9.99
CA LEU A 219 17.97 16.73 9.51
C LEU A 219 18.45 18.13 9.90
N VAL A 220 18.90 18.31 11.15
CA VAL A 220 19.48 19.59 11.60
C VAL A 220 20.76 19.92 10.82
N ASP A 221 21.63 18.94 10.57
CA ASP A 221 22.84 19.14 9.74
C ASP A 221 22.50 19.49 8.28
N LYS A 222 21.31 19.11 7.81
CA LYS A 222 20.77 19.46 6.49
C LYS A 222 19.96 20.76 6.46
N GLY A 223 19.84 21.45 7.59
CA GLY A 223 19.23 22.77 7.68
C GLY A 223 17.79 22.81 8.16
N ALA A 224 17.25 21.72 8.72
CA ALA A 224 15.92 21.75 9.33
C ALA A 224 15.80 22.85 10.40
N ASP A 225 14.66 23.54 10.44
CA ASP A 225 14.40 24.62 11.40
C ASP A 225 14.05 24.05 12.79
N ILE A 226 14.98 24.21 13.73
CA ILE A 226 14.81 23.79 15.13
C ILE A 226 13.72 24.58 15.87
N HIS A 227 13.37 25.77 15.39
CA HIS A 227 12.39 26.67 16.00
C HIS A 227 10.97 26.50 15.43
N ALA A 228 10.79 25.64 14.43
CA ALA A 228 9.50 25.36 13.83
C ALA A 228 8.42 25.04 14.88
N GLU A 229 7.22 25.59 14.67
CA GLU A 229 6.07 25.41 15.55
C GLU A 229 6.33 25.76 17.04
N ASN A 230 7.13 26.80 17.28
CA ASN A 230 7.59 27.22 18.62
C ASN A 230 8.36 26.09 19.33
N ASP A 231 9.46 25.67 18.70
CA ASP A 231 10.40 24.65 19.20
C ASP A 231 9.70 23.33 19.52
N TYR A 232 8.79 22.90 18.64
CA TYR A 232 7.99 21.69 18.84
C TYR A 232 8.87 20.44 18.96
N ALA A 233 9.93 20.35 18.16
CA ALA A 233 10.90 19.27 18.22
C ALA A 233 11.47 19.10 19.65
N LEU A 234 11.90 20.19 20.28
CA LEU A 234 12.39 20.20 21.66
C LEU A 234 11.28 19.80 22.64
N ARG A 235 10.09 20.40 22.52
CA ARG A 235 8.97 20.18 23.45
C ARG A 235 8.48 18.74 23.43
N TRP A 236 8.38 18.11 22.25
CA TRP A 236 7.98 16.71 22.13
C TRP A 236 9.08 15.75 22.61
N ALA A 237 10.34 16.04 22.32
CA ALA A 237 11.46 15.28 22.85
C ALA A 237 11.49 15.32 24.40
N SER A 238 11.28 16.49 25.01
CA SER A 238 11.16 16.63 26.47
C SER A 238 9.97 15.86 27.02
N ARG A 239 8.78 16.05 26.43
CA ARG A 239 7.54 15.37 26.87
C ARG A 239 7.67 13.85 26.88
N ASN A 240 8.38 13.29 25.92
CA ASN A 240 8.54 11.84 25.77
C ASN A 240 9.84 11.30 26.42
N GLY A 241 10.58 12.14 27.14
CA GLY A 241 11.77 11.73 27.90
C GLY A 241 13.01 11.44 27.05
N HIS A 242 13.09 11.94 25.82
CA HIS A 242 14.22 11.73 24.91
C HIS A 242 15.39 12.67 25.22
N ILE A 243 16.00 12.49 26.39
CA ILE A 243 17.04 13.38 26.97
C ILE A 243 18.19 13.66 26.01
N GLN A 244 18.65 12.67 25.24
CA GLN A 244 19.77 12.87 24.31
C GLN A 244 19.40 13.81 23.14
N ILE A 245 18.14 13.80 22.72
CA ILE A 245 17.64 14.74 21.70
C ILE A 245 17.45 16.13 22.30
N VAL A 246 16.91 16.21 23.52
CA VAL A 246 16.78 17.50 24.25
C VAL A 246 18.14 18.17 24.38
N LYS A 247 19.16 17.45 24.88
CA LYS A 247 20.53 17.98 24.99
C LYS A 247 21.04 18.47 23.64
N TYR A 248 20.92 17.64 22.61
CA TYR A 248 21.37 18.00 21.28
C TYR A 248 20.67 19.26 20.72
N LEU A 249 19.35 19.38 20.86
CA LEU A 249 18.60 20.53 20.35
C LEU A 249 18.92 21.80 21.15
N VAL A 250 19.10 21.71 22.47
CA VAL A 250 19.55 22.83 23.31
C VAL A 250 20.96 23.27 22.92
N ASP A 251 21.88 22.33 22.69
CA ASP A 251 23.24 22.62 22.22
C ASP A 251 23.24 23.31 20.85
N LYS A 252 22.19 23.07 20.03
CA LYS A 252 21.98 23.73 18.74
C LYS A 252 21.20 25.04 18.82
N GLY A 253 20.81 25.48 20.01
CA GLY A 253 20.19 26.78 20.25
C GLY A 253 18.66 26.78 20.39
N ALA A 254 18.01 25.62 20.53
CA ALA A 254 16.56 25.56 20.72
C ALA A 254 16.11 26.30 21.99
N ASN A 255 14.97 27.00 21.92
CA ASN A 255 14.46 27.85 22.98
C ASN A 255 13.75 27.05 24.08
N ILE A 256 14.43 26.86 25.21
CA ILE A 256 13.90 26.16 26.39
C ILE A 256 12.68 26.86 27.04
N HIS A 257 12.47 28.16 26.77
CA HIS A 257 11.37 28.94 27.30
C HIS A 257 10.13 28.99 26.40
N ALA A 258 10.17 28.33 25.24
CA ALA A 258 9.04 28.26 24.32
C ALA A 258 7.74 27.83 25.04
N LYS A 259 6.64 28.56 24.75
CA LYS A 259 5.31 28.37 25.37
C LYS A 259 5.35 28.34 26.91
N ASN A 260 5.94 29.35 27.53
CA ASN A 260 6.04 29.51 29.00
C ASN A 260 6.86 28.43 29.70
N GLY A 261 7.96 27.98 29.07
CA GLY A 261 8.85 26.96 29.64
C GLY A 261 8.24 25.56 29.65
N TYR A 262 7.37 25.23 28.69
CA TYR A 262 6.68 23.94 28.64
C TYR A 262 7.67 22.75 28.63
N ALA A 263 8.78 22.89 27.90
CA ALA A 263 9.83 21.88 27.83
C ALA A 263 10.50 21.61 29.19
N LEU A 264 10.61 22.64 30.04
CA LEU A 264 11.20 22.54 31.39
C LEU A 264 10.23 21.96 32.42
N ARG A 265 8.92 22.11 32.23
CA ARG A 265 7.89 21.57 33.14
C ARG A 265 7.71 20.06 33.01
N LEU A 266 8.21 19.46 31.94
CA LEU A 266 8.02 18.04 31.60
C LEU A 266 9.29 17.20 31.69
N ALA A 267 10.45 17.83 31.89
CA ALA A 267 11.73 17.17 32.14
C ALA A 267 11.90 16.87 33.63
#